data_AF-A0A4Q6JDX3-F1
#
_entry.id   AF-A0A4Q6JDX3-F1
#
_cell.length_a   1.000
_cell.length_b   1.000
_cell.length_c   1.000
_cell.angle_alpha   90.00
_cell.angle_beta   90.00
_cell.angle_gamma   90.00
#
_symmetry.space_group_name_H-M   'P 1'
#
loop_
_entity.id
_entity.type
_entity.pdbx_description
1 polymer ?
#
loop_
_entity_poly.entity_id
_entity_poly.type
_entity_poly.pdbx_seq_one_letter_code
_entity_poly.pdbx_strand_id
1 'polypeptide(L)' 'MKADNPFDKHLAVAQSKMPEHLKNVACDLVDQMDLAKKITDTVFEDASTPELTIQVYDRLIKELARETD' A
#
# COMPACT_ATOMS: atom_id res chain seq x y z
N MET A 1 -3.59 10.48 -9.22
CA MET A 1 -4.37 11.11 -8.13
C MET A 1 -3.66 10.75 -6.84
N LYS A 2 -3.15 11.72 -6.06
CA LYS A 2 -2.68 11.42 -4.70
C LYS A 2 -3.92 11.17 -3.86
N ALA A 3 -4.16 9.93 -3.49
CA ALA A 3 -5.25 9.60 -2.58
C ALA A 3 -4.95 10.29 -1.25
N ASP A 4 -5.93 10.97 -0.67
CA ASP A 4 -5.81 11.60 0.65
C ASP A 4 -5.81 10.47 1.69
N ASN A 5 -4.65 9.84 1.86
CA ASN A 5 -4.48 8.62 2.63
C ASN A 5 -4.50 8.97 4.14
N PRO A 6 -5.30 8.29 4.99
CA PRO A 6 -5.29 8.51 6.43
C PRO A 6 -3.90 8.45 7.06
N PHE A 7 -2.98 7.69 6.47
CA PHE A 7 -1.58 7.61 6.88
C PHE A 7 -0.84 8.94 6.72
N ASP A 8 -1.15 9.76 5.72
CA ASP A 8 -0.51 11.06 5.50
C ASP A 8 -0.75 12.01 6.69
N LYS A 9 -1.93 11.90 7.33
CA LYS A 9 -2.29 12.69 8.52
C LYS A 9 -1.47 12.25 9.75
N HIS A 10 -1.25 10.94 9.90
CA HIS A 10 -0.39 10.41 10.97
C HIS A 10 1.08 10.73 10.72
N LEU A 11 1.51 10.68 9.46
CA LEU A 11 2.86 11.04 9.07
C LEU A 11 3.13 12.53 9.31
N ALA A 12 2.13 13.40 9.11
CA ALA A 12 2.23 14.83 9.41
C ALA A 12 2.61 15.13 10.87
N VAL A 13 2.19 14.29 11.81
CA VAL A 13 2.58 14.40 13.23
C VAL A 13 4.02 13.92 13.47
N ALA A 14 4.50 12.94 12.69
CA ALA A 14 5.85 12.38 12.78
C ALA A 14 6.92 13.14 11.95
N GLN A 15 6.51 14.17 11.20
CA GLN A 15 7.32 14.87 10.18
C GLN A 15 8.65 15.45 10.68
N SER A 16 8.83 15.69 11.98
CA SER A 16 10.04 16.35 12.49
C SER A 16 11.31 15.50 12.49
N LYS A 17 11.23 14.18 12.21
CA LYS A 17 12.39 13.26 12.34
C LYS A 17 12.62 12.29 11.18
N MET A 18 11.71 12.20 10.20
CA MET A 18 11.80 11.19 9.15
C MET A 18 12.41 11.77 7.86
N PRO A 19 13.49 11.18 7.32
CA PRO A 19 14.03 11.53 6.00
C PRO A 19 12.97 11.47 4.89
N GLU A 20 13.02 12.40 3.95
CA GLU A 20 12.00 12.55 2.89
C GLU A 20 11.86 11.30 2.01
N HIS A 21 12.97 10.62 1.70
CA HIS A 21 12.93 9.37 0.94
C HIS A 21 12.17 8.25 1.66
N LEU A 22 12.32 8.12 2.99
CA LEU A 22 11.58 7.13 3.78
C LEU A 22 10.10 7.47 3.85
N LYS A 23 9.77 8.76 3.91
CA LYS A 23 8.39 9.24 3.82
C LYS A 23 7.74 8.82 2.50
N ASN A 24 8.41 9.06 1.37
CA ASN A 24 7.87 8.71 0.06
C ASN A 24 7.64 7.20 -0.05
N VAL A 25 8.64 6.39 0.36
CA VAL A 25 8.50 4.92 0.39
C VAL A 25 7.35 4.48 1.28
N ALA A 26 7.17 5.10 2.46
CA ALA A 26 6.07 4.75 3.36
C ALA A 26 4.70 5.10 2.76
N CYS A 27 4.55 6.28 2.14
CA CYS A 27 3.31 6.65 1.44
C CYS A 27 3.01 5.67 0.29
N ASP A 28 4.00 5.37 -0.54
CA ASP A 28 3.86 4.44 -1.67
C ASP A 28 3.45 3.04 -1.20
N LEU A 29 4.06 2.53 -0.12
CA LEU A 29 3.71 1.24 0.47
C LEU A 29 2.26 1.19 0.95
N VAL A 30 1.78 2.23 1.62
CA VAL A 30 0.41 2.26 2.13
C VAL A 30 -0.58 2.35 0.98
N ASP A 31 -0.32 3.17 -0.05
CA ASP A 31 -1.18 3.27 -1.22
C ASP A 31 -1.28 1.94 -1.98
N GLN A 32 -0.16 1.23 -2.15
CA GLN A 32 -0.16 -0.10 -2.76
C GLN A 32 -0.89 -1.14 -1.91
N MET A 33 -0.76 -1.08 -0.58
CA MET A 33 -1.46 -1.99 0.32
C MET A 33 -2.98 -1.72 0.35
N ASP A 34 -3.38 -0.45 0.31
CA ASP A 34 -4.80 -0.06 0.20
C ASP A 34 -5.41 -0.57 -1.12
N LEU A 35 -4.65 -0.49 -2.22
CA LEU A 35 -5.05 -1.10 -3.49
C LEU A 35 -5.22 -2.63 -3.37
N ALA A 36 -4.25 -3.32 -2.76
CA ALA A 36 -4.32 -4.76 -2.53
C ALA A 36 -5.53 -5.14 -1.67
N LYS A 37 -5.84 -4.35 -0.64
CA LYS A 37 -7.01 -4.55 0.22
C LYS A 37 -8.31 -4.41 -0.55
N LYS A 38 -8.44 -3.36 -1.38
CA LYS A 38 -9.63 -3.15 -2.23
C LYS A 38 -9.85 -4.30 -3.21
N ILE A 39 -8.77 -4.79 -3.84
CA ILE A 39 -8.84 -5.96 -4.72
C ILE A 39 -9.31 -7.19 -3.94
N THR A 40 -8.72 -7.44 -2.77
CA THR A 40 -9.05 -8.59 -1.93
C THR A 40 -10.50 -8.54 -1.47
N ASP A 41 -10.98 -7.39 -1.02
CA ASP A 41 -12.37 -7.17 -0.62
C ASP A 41 -13.34 -7.37 -1.78
N THR A 42 -12.95 -6.95 -2.98
CA THR A 42 -13.78 -7.10 -4.18
C THR A 42 -13.86 -8.57 -4.65
N VAL A 43 -12.77 -9.33 -4.52
CA VAL A 43 -12.69 -10.71 -5.04
C VAL A 43 -13.22 -11.73 -4.04
N PHE A 44 -12.92 -11.54 -2.76
CA PHE A 44 -13.23 -12.51 -1.70
C PHE A 44 -14.42 -12.10 -0.84
N GLU A 45 -14.92 -10.86 -0.98
CA GLU A 45 -16.08 -10.34 -0.25
C GLU A 45 -15.96 -10.64 1.26
N ASP A 46 -16.91 -11.42 1.80
CA ASP A 46 -16.96 -11.81 3.22
C ASP A 46 -15.81 -12.73 3.66
N ALA A 47 -15.11 -13.36 2.72
CA ALA A 47 -13.94 -14.20 2.99
C ALA A 47 -12.61 -13.42 2.94
N SER A 48 -12.66 -12.09 2.75
CA SER A 48 -11.45 -11.25 2.75
C SER A 48 -10.71 -11.33 4.09
N THR A 49 -9.42 -11.69 4.03
CA THR A 49 -8.54 -11.72 5.20
C THR A 49 -7.26 -10.91 4.96
N PRO A 50 -6.56 -10.48 6.04
CA PRO A 50 -5.25 -9.85 5.92
C PRO A 50 -4.24 -10.71 5.16
N GLU A 51 -4.25 -12.03 5.35
CA GLU A 51 -3.33 -12.96 4.68
C GLU A 51 -3.57 -12.99 3.17
N LEU A 52 -4.84 -12.96 2.73
CA LEU A 52 -5.17 -12.85 1.31
C LEU A 52 -4.75 -11.50 0.73
N THR A 53 -4.88 -10.43 1.52
CA THR A 53 -4.42 -9.09 1.11
C THR A 53 -2.90 -9.06 0.88
N ILE A 54 -2.12 -9.69 1.77
CA ILE A 54 -0.67 -9.80 1.61
C ILE A 54 -0.32 -10.62 0.36
N GLN A 55 -1.02 -11.73 0.09
CA GLN A 55 -0.78 -12.53 -1.12
C GLN A 55 -1.08 -11.77 -2.41
N VAL A 56 -2.16 -10.96 -2.42
CA VAL A 56 -2.48 -10.08 -3.56
C VAL A 56 -1.40 -9.02 -3.74
N TYR A 57 -0.97 -8.38 -2.65
CA TYR A 57 0.10 -7.39 -2.66
C TYR A 57 1.41 -7.96 -3.21
N ASP A 58 1.85 -9.12 -2.72
CA ASP A 58 3.06 -9.81 -3.19
C ASP A 58 2.99 -10.13 -4.69
N ARG A 59 1.80 -10.49 -5.19
CA ARG A 59 1.60 -10.76 -6.61
C ARG A 59 1.71 -9.48 -7.45
N LEU A 60 1.15 -8.36 -6.97
CA LEU A 60 1.28 -7.06 -7.65
C LEU A 60 2.73 -6.61 -7.74
N ILE A 61 3.51 -6.73 -6.65
CA ILE A 61 4.93 -6.36 -6.65
C ILE A 61 5.74 -7.25 -7.59
N LYS A 62 5.48 -8.56 -7.62
CA LYS A 62 6.17 -9.48 -8.53
C LYS A 62 5.95 -9.14 -10.00
N GLU A 63 4.71 -8.83 -10.39
CA GLU A 63 4.42 -8.46 -11.79
C GLU A 63 4.97 -7.07 -12.13
N LEU A 64 4.95 -6.11 -11.19
CA LEU A 64 5.56 -4.79 -11.41
C LEU A 64 7.07 -4.91 -11.66
N ALA A 65 7.76 -5.75 -10.89
CA ALA A 65 9.19 -5.99 -11.08
C ALA A 65 9.51 -6.59 -12.46
N ARG A 66 8.60 -7.43 -12.99
CA ARG A 66 8.75 -8.11 -14.28
C ARG A 66 8.65 -7.16 -15.49
N GLU A 67 7.94 -6.04 -15.37
CA GLU A 67 7.87 -5.03 -16.44
C GLU A 67 9.11 -4.12 -16.51
N THR A 68 9.96 -4.16 -15.49
CA THR A 68 11.20 -3.36 -15.39
C THR A 68 12.46 -4.08 -15.87
N ASP A 69 12.37 -5.36 -16.26
CA ASP A 69 13.42 -6.15 -16.92
C ASP A 69 13.21 -6.21 -18.44
#